data_AF-A0A402BBV9-F1
#
_entry.id   AF-A0A402BBV9-F1
#
_cell.length_a   1.000
_cell.length_b   1.000
_cell.length_c   1.000
_cell.angle_alpha   90.00
_cell.angle_beta   90.00
_cell.angle_gamma   90.00
#
_symmetry.space_group_name_H-M   'P 1'
#
loop_
_entity.id
_entity.type
_entity.pdbx_description
1 polymer ?
#
loop_
_entity_poly.entity_id
_entity_poly.type
_entity_poly.pdbx_seq_one_letter_code
_entity_poly.pdbx_strand_id
1 'polypeptide(L)'
;METEKTLPPTLYEWAGGEEAFKRLTTTFYTKVLADPLIGPLFAGMAEDHPQYVAWCLSEVFGGPKSYTEHRGGHRHLIMQHLNRHLSEQQRAHWVSVLLETADEIGLPADPEFRAAFVSYLEWGSRIALAVSQPGVEIGEDLDPMPHWDWIVQPPQDTTP
;
A
#
# COMPACT_ATOMS: atom_id res chain seq x y z
N MET A 1 -18.15 -36.89 -3.47
CA MET A 1 -18.35 -35.58 -4.12
C MET A 1 -17.47 -34.62 -3.35
N GLU A 2 -16.23 -34.42 -3.80
CA GLU A 2 -15.35 -33.44 -3.17
C GLU A 2 -15.91 -32.06 -3.49
N THR A 3 -16.22 -31.29 -2.45
CA THR A 3 -16.56 -29.88 -2.58
C THR A 3 -15.34 -29.16 -3.16
N GLU A 4 -15.46 -28.65 -4.38
CA GLU A 4 -14.47 -27.79 -5.01
C GLU A 4 -14.26 -26.57 -4.11
N LYS A 5 -13.13 -26.53 -3.41
CA LYS A 5 -12.83 -25.47 -2.45
C LYS A 5 -12.42 -24.25 -3.27
N THR A 6 -13.37 -23.35 -3.53
CA THR A 6 -13.10 -22.07 -4.17
C THR A 6 -12.11 -21.30 -3.31
N LEU A 7 -10.99 -20.89 -3.89
CA LEU A 7 -10.02 -20.06 -3.17
C LEU A 7 -10.66 -18.70 -2.85
N PRO A 8 -10.38 -18.11 -1.68
CA PRO A 8 -10.82 -16.76 -1.40
C PRO A 8 -10.24 -15.80 -2.44
N PRO A 9 -10.96 -14.73 -2.81
CA PRO A 9 -10.41 -13.69 -3.68
C PRO A 9 -9.18 -13.06 -3.01
N THR A 10 -8.27 -12.54 -3.82
CA THR A 10 -7.14 -11.74 -3.31
C THR A 10 -7.65 -10.48 -2.60
N LEU A 11 -6.82 -9.88 -1.74
CA LEU A 11 -7.13 -8.58 -1.13
C LEU A 11 -7.35 -7.50 -2.20
N TYR A 12 -6.62 -7.58 -3.32
CA TYR A 12 -6.78 -6.70 -4.47
C TYR A 12 -8.18 -6.82 -5.10
N GLU A 13 -8.63 -8.04 -5.38
CA GLU A 13 -9.98 -8.29 -5.93
C GLU A 13 -11.07 -7.86 -4.94
N TRP A 14 -10.90 -8.21 -3.66
CA TRP A 14 -11.83 -7.82 -2.60
C TRP A 14 -11.97 -6.31 -2.43
N ALA A 15 -10.86 -5.57 -2.57
CA ALA A 15 -10.87 -4.11 -2.54
C ALA A 15 -11.62 -3.46 -3.72
N GLY A 16 -11.92 -4.21 -4.78
CA GLY A 16 -12.51 -3.70 -6.02
C GLY A 16 -11.48 -3.42 -7.13
N GLY A 17 -10.28 -4.02 -7.03
CA GLY A 17 -9.26 -4.02 -8.07
C GLY A 17 -8.62 -2.65 -8.33
N GLU A 18 -8.06 -2.49 -9.53
CA GLU A 18 -7.23 -1.35 -9.94
C GLU A 18 -7.93 0.00 -9.72
N GLU A 19 -9.21 0.08 -10.09
CA GLU A 19 -9.98 1.31 -9.95
C GLU A 19 -10.16 1.73 -8.50
N ALA A 20 -10.22 0.79 -7.55
CA ALA A 20 -10.29 1.12 -6.13
C ALA A 20 -8.96 1.73 -5.63
N PHE A 21 -7.82 1.15 -5.98
CA PHE A 21 -6.50 1.68 -5.59
C PHE A 21 -6.15 2.99 -6.29
N LYS A 22 -6.58 3.18 -7.54
CA LYS A 22 -6.46 4.48 -8.24
C LYS A 22 -7.26 5.56 -7.52
N ARG A 23 -8.52 5.30 -7.18
CA ARG A 23 -9.35 6.26 -6.42
C ARG A 23 -8.75 6.56 -5.04
N LEU A 24 -8.28 5.51 -4.34
CA LEU A 24 -7.65 5.65 -3.03
C LEU A 24 -6.47 6.61 -3.11
N THR A 25 -5.50 6.30 -3.96
CA THR A 25 -4.24 7.05 -4.04
C THR A 25 -4.44 8.46 -4.59
N THR A 26 -5.32 8.65 -5.58
CA THR A 26 -5.64 9.99 -6.11
C THR A 26 -6.23 10.90 -5.02
N THR A 27 -7.21 10.38 -4.26
CA THR A 27 -7.84 11.13 -3.16
C THR A 27 -6.83 11.36 -2.03
N PHE A 28 -6.06 10.34 -1.69
CA PHE A 28 -5.05 10.38 -0.65
C PHE A 28 -4.00 11.46 -0.93
N TYR A 29 -3.43 11.49 -2.13
CA TYR A 29 -2.40 12.48 -2.45
C TYR A 29 -2.94 13.90 -2.57
N THR A 30 -4.22 14.09 -2.91
CA THR A 30 -4.88 15.39 -2.79
C THR A 30 -4.83 15.91 -1.35
N LYS A 31 -5.10 15.03 -0.36
CA LYS A 31 -5.04 15.35 1.06
C LYS A 31 -3.59 15.55 1.54
N VAL A 32 -2.67 14.68 1.14
CA VAL A 32 -1.24 14.77 1.49
C VAL A 32 -0.64 16.11 1.03
N LEU A 33 -0.92 16.54 -0.20
CA LEU A 33 -0.38 17.80 -0.73
C LEU A 33 -0.90 19.03 0.02
N ALA A 34 -2.11 18.95 0.59
CA ALA A 34 -2.69 20.01 1.41
C ALA A 34 -2.25 19.94 2.89
N ASP A 35 -1.58 18.86 3.30
CA ASP A 35 -1.22 18.63 4.69
C ASP A 35 0.07 19.36 5.09
N PRO A 36 0.08 20.13 6.20
CA PRO A 36 1.25 20.91 6.60
C PRO A 36 2.43 20.08 7.11
N LEU A 37 2.20 18.87 7.63
CA LEU A 37 3.22 18.00 8.22
C LEU A 37 3.89 17.12 7.16
N ILE A 38 3.10 16.50 6.29
CA ILE A 38 3.59 15.54 5.29
C ILE A 38 3.65 16.10 3.88
N GLY A 39 2.88 17.14 3.54
CA GLY A 39 2.92 17.78 2.23
C GLY A 39 4.31 18.23 1.77
N PRO A 40 5.14 18.85 2.63
CA PRO A 40 6.52 19.21 2.27
C PRO A 40 7.40 18.04 1.81
N LEU A 41 7.12 16.80 2.26
CA LEU A 41 7.85 15.60 1.83
C LEU A 41 7.62 15.25 0.37
N PHE A 42 6.48 15.68 -0.17
CA PHE A 42 6.04 15.43 -1.55
C PHE A 42 6.13 16.69 -2.42
N ALA A 43 6.81 17.73 -1.94
CA ALA A 43 7.10 18.92 -2.73
C ALA A 43 7.87 18.52 -4.01
N GLY A 44 7.29 18.83 -5.17
CA GLY A 44 7.87 18.47 -6.46
C GLY A 44 7.73 16.98 -6.85
N MET A 45 6.82 16.23 -6.22
CA MET A 45 6.50 14.88 -6.70
C MET A 45 6.03 14.92 -8.16
N ALA A 46 6.30 13.85 -8.90
CA ALA A 46 5.76 13.68 -10.25
C ALA A 46 4.22 13.57 -10.21
N GLU A 47 3.55 14.08 -11.25
CA GLU A 47 2.09 14.02 -11.37
C GLU A 47 1.57 12.57 -11.32
N ASP A 48 2.30 11.63 -11.90
CA ASP A 48 1.96 10.20 -11.92
C ASP A 48 2.23 9.48 -10.58
N HIS A 49 2.75 10.14 -9.55
CA HIS A 49 3.10 9.50 -8.29
C HIS A 49 1.94 8.72 -7.64
N PRO A 50 0.67 9.21 -7.64
CA PRO A 50 -0.46 8.44 -7.17
C PRO A 50 -0.65 7.11 -7.92
N GLN A 51 -0.49 7.11 -9.25
CA GLN A 51 -0.61 5.90 -10.08
C GLN A 51 0.47 4.88 -9.73
N TYR A 52 1.71 5.33 -9.48
CA TYR A 52 2.79 4.43 -9.09
C TYR A 52 2.52 3.77 -7.73
N VAL A 53 1.95 4.52 -6.78
CA VAL A 53 1.56 3.98 -5.48
C VAL A 53 0.37 3.03 -5.61
N ALA A 54 -0.58 3.32 -6.51
CA ALA A 54 -1.69 2.41 -6.79
C ALA A 54 -1.20 1.06 -7.31
N TRP A 55 -0.25 1.06 -8.24
CA TRP A 55 0.38 -0.16 -8.72
C TRP A 55 1.14 -0.90 -7.61
N CYS A 56 1.90 -0.19 -6.78
CA CYS A 56 2.62 -0.79 -5.67
C CYS A 56 1.68 -1.52 -4.71
N LEU A 57 0.61 -0.85 -4.25
CA LEU A 57 -0.38 -1.45 -3.35
C LEU A 57 -1.12 -2.61 -4.04
N SER A 58 -1.52 -2.43 -5.30
CA SER A 58 -2.22 -3.47 -6.05
C SER A 58 -1.38 -4.74 -6.16
N GLU A 59 -0.10 -4.63 -6.54
CA GLU A 59 0.81 -5.77 -6.67
C GLU A 59 1.03 -6.50 -5.34
N VAL A 60 1.20 -5.74 -4.26
CA VAL A 60 1.35 -6.31 -2.91
C VAL A 60 0.14 -7.14 -2.50
N PHE A 61 -1.07 -6.64 -2.79
CA PHE A 61 -2.32 -7.28 -2.38
C PHE A 61 -2.82 -8.36 -3.36
N GLY A 62 -1.94 -8.87 -4.24
CA GLY A 62 -2.24 -9.98 -5.14
C GLY A 62 -2.72 -9.57 -6.54
N GLY A 63 -2.63 -8.28 -6.88
CA GLY A 63 -2.95 -7.74 -8.20
C GLY A 63 -1.82 -7.90 -9.23
N PRO A 64 -1.96 -7.27 -10.41
CA PRO A 64 -0.97 -7.34 -11.49
C PRO A 64 0.42 -6.80 -11.07
N LYS A 65 1.48 -7.28 -11.72
CA LYS A 65 2.88 -6.87 -11.46
C LYS A 65 3.28 -5.53 -12.07
N SER A 66 2.32 -4.61 -12.21
CA SER A 66 2.51 -3.37 -12.94
C SER A 66 3.59 -2.47 -12.32
N TYR A 67 3.74 -2.48 -10.99
CA TYR A 67 4.81 -1.72 -10.36
C TYR A 67 6.17 -2.32 -10.67
N THR A 68 6.33 -3.63 -10.52
CA THR A 68 7.58 -4.30 -10.87
C THR A 68 7.97 -4.09 -12.32
N GLU A 69 7.03 -4.26 -13.25
CA GLU A 69 7.27 -4.13 -14.69
C GLU A 69 7.64 -2.71 -15.12
N HIS A 70 7.01 -1.68 -14.55
CA HIS A 70 7.18 -0.29 -15.01
C HIS A 70 8.12 0.52 -14.12
N ARG A 71 8.33 0.12 -12.87
CA ARG A 71 9.10 0.87 -11.86
C ARG A 71 10.28 0.09 -11.31
N GLY A 72 10.43 -1.21 -11.57
CA GLY A 72 11.61 -1.98 -11.15
C GLY A 72 11.53 -2.58 -9.75
N GLY A 73 10.31 -2.79 -9.24
CA GLY A 73 10.05 -3.70 -8.12
C GLY A 73 10.43 -3.14 -6.75
N HIS A 74 10.56 -4.05 -5.78
CA HIS A 74 10.70 -3.68 -4.37
C HIS A 74 11.98 -2.91 -4.13
N ARG A 75 13.07 -3.32 -4.79
CA ARG A 75 14.34 -2.60 -4.70
C ARG A 75 14.19 -1.13 -5.12
N HIS A 76 13.50 -0.83 -6.23
CA HIS A 76 13.25 0.55 -6.63
C HIS A 76 12.41 1.30 -5.61
N LEU A 77 11.35 0.69 -5.07
CA LEU A 77 10.52 1.30 -4.02
C LEU A 77 11.36 1.72 -2.81
N ILE A 78 12.21 0.84 -2.30
CA ILE A 78 13.08 1.13 -1.15
C ILE A 78 14.03 2.29 -1.47
N MET A 79 14.63 2.31 -2.67
CA MET A 79 15.52 3.40 -3.07
C MET A 79 14.85 4.77 -3.08
N GLN A 80 13.55 4.87 -3.40
CA GLN A 80 12.83 6.16 -3.39
C GLN A 80 12.69 6.78 -1.99
N HIS A 81 12.89 5.98 -0.95
CA HIS A 81 12.77 6.40 0.44
C HIS A 81 14.11 6.79 1.08
N LEU A 82 15.25 6.51 0.45
CA LEU A 82 16.59 6.83 0.98
C LEU A 82 16.79 8.33 1.19
N ASN A 83 17.47 8.70 2.27
CA ASN A 83 17.82 10.09 2.62
C ASN A 83 16.61 11.05 2.65
N ARG A 84 15.41 10.55 2.95
CA ARG A 84 14.21 11.38 3.12
C ARG A 84 14.07 11.95 4.53
N HIS A 85 14.87 11.49 5.49
CA HIS A 85 14.89 11.98 6.87
C HIS A 85 13.50 11.96 7.53
N LEU A 86 12.74 10.89 7.31
CA LEU A 86 11.39 10.79 7.87
C LEU A 86 11.45 10.73 9.39
N SER A 87 10.50 11.39 10.03
CA SER A 87 10.22 11.23 11.46
C SER A 87 9.11 10.21 11.68
N GLU A 88 9.06 9.63 12.89
CA GLU A 88 7.97 8.74 13.28
C GLU A 88 6.61 9.44 13.23
N GLN A 89 6.55 10.73 13.57
CA GLN A 89 5.32 11.52 13.49
C GLN A 89 4.81 11.61 12.05
N GLN A 90 5.69 11.89 11.09
CA GLN A 90 5.32 11.93 9.67
C GLN A 90 4.88 10.56 9.16
N ARG A 91 5.57 9.48 9.55
CA ARG A 91 5.20 8.10 9.19
C ARG A 91 3.80 7.77 9.68
N ALA A 92 3.55 7.91 10.98
CA ALA A 92 2.27 7.58 11.59
C ALA A 92 1.13 8.43 10.99
N HIS A 93 1.39 9.72 10.75
CA HIS A 93 0.42 10.63 10.14
C HIS A 93 0.08 10.23 8.70
N TRP A 94 1.09 9.88 7.88
CA TRP A 94 0.88 9.39 6.53
C TRP A 94 -0.02 8.15 6.49
N VAL A 95 0.19 7.20 7.41
CA VAL A 95 -0.66 6.00 7.53
C VAL A 95 -2.08 6.37 7.95
N SER A 96 -2.26 7.27 8.94
CA SER A 96 -3.58 7.73 9.38
C SER A 96 -4.38 8.33 8.22
N VAL A 97 -3.78 9.26 7.47
CA VAL A 97 -4.44 9.92 6.33
C VAL A 97 -4.82 8.90 5.25
N LEU A 98 -4.00 7.87 5.01
CA LEU A 98 -4.32 6.83 4.04
C LEU A 98 -5.51 5.97 4.49
N LEU A 99 -5.56 5.59 5.77
CA LEU A 99 -6.66 4.82 6.35
C LEU A 99 -7.97 5.62 6.37
N GLU A 100 -7.92 6.89 6.77
CA GLU A 100 -9.07 7.80 6.71
C GLU A 100 -9.57 7.97 5.27
N THR A 101 -8.66 8.04 4.29
CA THR A 101 -9.04 8.10 2.87
C THR A 101 -9.71 6.81 2.42
N ALA A 102 -9.20 5.65 2.87
CA ALA A 102 -9.82 4.35 2.57
C ALA A 102 -11.27 4.29 3.08
N ASP A 103 -11.55 4.82 4.26
CA ASP A 103 -12.90 4.93 4.80
C ASP A 103 -13.77 5.90 3.98
N GLU A 104 -13.23 7.08 3.65
CA GLU A 104 -13.92 8.11 2.87
C GLU A 104 -14.39 7.60 1.50
N ILE A 105 -13.55 6.83 0.81
CA ILE A 105 -13.87 6.31 -0.53
C ILE A 105 -14.59 4.95 -0.51
N GLY A 106 -14.91 4.44 0.68
CA GLY A 106 -15.66 3.20 0.86
C GLY A 106 -14.91 1.92 0.50
N LEU A 107 -13.60 1.83 0.80
CA LEU A 107 -12.91 0.53 0.77
C LEU A 107 -13.56 -0.44 1.77
N PRO A 108 -13.50 -1.76 1.51
CA PRO A 108 -14.12 -2.76 2.39
C PRO A 108 -13.73 -2.55 3.84
N ALA A 109 -14.72 -2.56 4.74
CA ALA A 109 -14.55 -2.28 6.17
C ALA A 109 -14.68 -3.53 7.05
N ASP A 110 -14.78 -4.72 6.44
CA ASP A 110 -14.77 -5.98 7.17
C ASP A 110 -13.47 -6.13 7.98
N PRO A 111 -13.55 -6.67 9.21
CA PRO A 111 -12.38 -6.79 10.10
C PRO A 111 -11.21 -7.55 9.48
N GLU A 112 -11.49 -8.58 8.67
CA GLU A 112 -10.51 -9.42 8.01
C GLU A 112 -9.68 -8.62 6.99
N PHE A 113 -10.33 -7.86 6.10
CA PHE A 113 -9.66 -7.00 5.13
C PHE A 113 -8.89 -5.90 5.84
N ARG A 114 -9.52 -5.24 6.81
CA ARG A 114 -8.91 -4.12 7.53
C ARG A 114 -7.69 -4.56 8.35
N ALA A 115 -7.72 -5.74 8.95
CA ALA A 115 -6.55 -6.29 9.64
C ALA A 115 -5.37 -6.50 8.66
N ALA A 116 -5.63 -7.12 7.50
CA ALA A 116 -4.59 -7.35 6.50
C ALA A 116 -4.05 -6.03 5.93
N PHE A 117 -4.94 -5.12 5.51
CA PHE A 117 -4.60 -3.83 4.94
C PHE A 117 -3.76 -2.97 5.91
N VAL A 118 -4.20 -2.81 7.16
CA VAL A 118 -3.47 -2.03 8.18
C VAL A 118 -2.12 -2.66 8.49
N SER A 119 -2.04 -3.99 8.59
CA SER A 119 -0.78 -4.66 8.92
C SER A 119 0.31 -4.43 7.88
N TYR A 120 -0.05 -4.44 6.59
CA TYR A 120 0.90 -4.15 5.51
C TYR A 120 1.35 -2.69 5.55
N LEU A 121 0.41 -1.74 5.70
CA LEU A 121 0.74 -0.31 5.74
C LEU A 121 1.65 0.03 6.93
N GLU A 122 1.40 -0.58 8.10
CA GLU A 122 2.29 -0.43 9.26
C GLU A 122 3.67 -1.03 9.01
N TRP A 123 3.74 -2.24 8.47
CA TRP A 123 5.02 -2.88 8.15
C TRP A 123 5.83 -2.08 7.12
N GLY A 124 5.21 -1.73 5.99
CA GLY A 124 5.86 -1.01 4.89
C GLY A 124 6.31 0.40 5.28
N SER A 125 5.46 1.13 6.02
CA SER A 125 5.83 2.48 6.48
C SER A 125 6.98 2.47 7.49
N ARG A 126 7.12 1.42 8.31
CA ARG A 126 8.27 1.27 9.22
C ARG A 126 9.57 1.00 8.47
N ILE A 127 9.52 0.24 7.39
CA ILE A 127 10.68 0.07 6.50
C ILE A 127 11.03 1.41 5.86
N ALA A 128 10.06 2.14 5.31
CA ALA A 128 10.28 3.46 4.74
C ALA A 128 10.96 4.42 5.73
N LEU A 129 10.51 4.44 6.99
CA LEU A 129 11.15 5.21 8.05
C LEU A 129 12.60 4.77 8.28
N ALA A 130 12.83 3.47 8.44
CA ALA A 130 14.15 2.91 8.72
C ALA A 130 15.16 3.23 7.61
N VAL A 131 14.77 3.06 6.34
CA VAL A 131 15.65 3.31 5.20
C VAL A 131 15.83 4.79 4.87
N SER A 132 14.94 5.66 5.36
CA SER A 132 15.04 7.10 5.09
C SER A 132 16.17 7.83 5.79
N GLN A 133 16.84 7.17 6.74
CA GLN A 133 17.91 7.77 7.52
C GLN A 133 19.20 7.92 6.69
N PRO A 134 20.01 8.97 6.96
CA PRO A 134 21.24 9.19 6.22
C PRO A 134 22.25 8.05 6.43
N GLY A 135 22.91 7.65 5.35
CA GLY A 135 23.95 6.63 5.37
C GLY A 135 23.45 5.19 5.47
N VAL A 136 22.15 4.94 5.34
CA VAL A 136 21.63 3.57 5.25
C VAL A 136 22.07 2.93 3.94
N GLU A 137 22.74 1.78 4.05
CA GLU A 137 23.03 0.89 2.94
C GLU A 137 21.93 -0.18 2.85
N ILE A 138 21.47 -0.44 1.63
CA ILE A 138 20.42 -1.44 1.37
C ILE A 138 21.04 -2.70 0.77
N GLY A 139 20.55 -3.87 1.18
CA GLY A 139 21.02 -5.15 0.66
C GLY A 139 20.74 -5.35 -0.82
N GLU A 140 21.41 -6.33 -1.42
CA GLU A 140 21.23 -6.68 -2.84
C GLU A 140 19.96 -7.53 -3.08
N ASP A 141 19.52 -8.29 -2.07
CA ASP A 141 18.39 -9.21 -2.14
C ASP A 141 17.13 -8.58 -1.53
N LEU A 142 16.51 -7.66 -2.28
CA LEU A 142 15.27 -6.98 -1.89
C LEU A 142 14.06 -7.41 -2.71
N ASP A 143 14.25 -8.12 -3.81
CA ASP A 143 13.16 -8.61 -4.64
C ASP A 143 12.78 -10.04 -4.24
N PRO A 144 11.54 -10.50 -4.48
CA PRO A 144 10.46 -9.81 -5.19
C PRO A 144 9.71 -8.77 -4.33
N MET A 145 8.72 -8.10 -4.94
CA MET A 145 7.69 -7.38 -4.19
C MET A 145 7.08 -8.28 -3.10
N PRO A 146 6.88 -7.76 -1.87
CA PRO A 146 6.22 -8.52 -0.83
C PRO A 146 4.79 -8.83 -1.28
N HIS A 147 4.37 -10.07 -1.07
CA HIS A 147 2.99 -10.49 -1.28
C HIS A 147 2.29 -10.53 0.09
N TRP A 148 1.19 -9.79 0.21
CA TRP A 148 0.41 -9.72 1.43
C TRP A 148 -0.95 -10.35 1.22
N ASP A 149 -1.29 -11.30 2.08
CA ASP A 149 -2.50 -12.11 2.00
C ASP A 149 -3.30 -11.97 3.29
N TRP A 150 -4.47 -12.59 3.32
CA TRP A 150 -5.39 -12.62 4.45
C TRP A 150 -4.72 -13.13 5.74
N ILE A 151 -4.78 -12.34 6.82
CA ILE A 151 -4.35 -12.77 8.17
C ILE A 151 -5.35 -13.77 8.77
N VAL A 152 -6.63 -13.51 8.51
CA VAL A 152 -7.78 -14.36 8.85
C VAL A 152 -8.59 -14.52 7.57
N GLN A 153 -9.06 -15.74 7.31
CA GLN A 153 -9.83 -16.03 6.09
C GLN A 153 -11.03 -15.09 5.97
N PRO A 154 -11.29 -14.54 4.77
CA PRO A 154 -12.43 -13.66 4.59
C PRO A 154 -13.74 -14.43 4.82
N PRO A 155 -14.83 -13.72 5.16
CA PRO A 155 -16.15 -14.33 5.25
C PRO A 155 -16.42 -15.16 4.00
N GLN A 156 -16.84 -16.41 4.21
CA GLN A 156 -17.30 -17.23 3.10
C GLN A 156 -18.68 -16.72 2.70
N ASP A 157 -18.93 -16.54 1.41
CA ASP A 157 -20.28 -16.21 0.90
C ASP A 157 -21.24 -17.36 1.24
N THR A 158 -21.87 -17.29 2.40
CA THR A 158 -23.00 -18.15 2.74
C THR A 158 -24.26 -17.48 2.19
N THR A 159 -24.46 -17.56 0.88
CA THR A 159 -25.80 -17.31 0.34
C THR A 159 -26.71 -18.45 0.84
N PRO A 160 -27.86 -18.17 1.48
CA PRO A 160 -28.79 -19.20 1.95
C PRO A 160 -29.36 -20.06 0.81
#